data_AF-A0A1I7UUW6-F1
#
_entry.id   AF-A0A1I7UUW6-F1
#
_cell.length_a   1.000
_cell.length_b   1.000
_cell.length_c   1.000
_cell.angle_alpha   90.00
_cell.angle_beta   90.00
_cell.angle_gamma   90.00
#
_symmetry.space_group_name_H-M   'P 1'
#
loop_
_entity.id
_entity.type
_entity.pdbx_description
1 polymer ?
#
loop_
_entity_poly.entity_id
_entity_poly.type
_entity_poly.pdbx_seq_one_letter_code
_entity_poly.pdbx_strand_id
1 'polypeptide(L)'
;MVTVADMGAARHFLRTGEIKDMEHLVYFKPHVHVNLTHPLVKAMYKMRKTDKETAAILAEQIYDNALITAGLIRDTSRMVGRLNKLLTSLAGNKGSSTILTP
;
A
#
# COMPACT_ATOMS: atom_id res chain seq x y z
N MET A 1 -7.87 1.72 -9.60
CA MET A 1 -8.25 3.15 -9.55
C MET A 1 -8.69 3.46 -8.14
N VAL A 2 -8.39 4.64 -7.59
CA VAL A 2 -8.95 5.08 -6.30
C VAL A 2 -9.93 6.22 -6.56
N THR A 3 -11.05 6.22 -5.86
CA THR A 3 -12.08 7.29 -5.95
C THR A 3 -12.42 7.82 -4.56
N VAL A 4 -12.54 9.13 -4.44
CA VAL A 4 -13.03 9.86 -3.26
C VAL A 4 -14.15 10.78 -3.76
N ALA A 5 -15.14 11.09 -2.90
CA ALA A 5 -16.29 11.94 -3.26
C ALA A 5 -15.87 13.29 -3.88
N ASP A 6 -14.82 13.92 -3.34
CA ASP A 6 -14.16 15.08 -3.95
C ASP A 6 -12.63 14.91 -3.92
N MET A 7 -12.08 14.41 -5.03
CA MET A 7 -10.63 14.24 -5.19
C MET A 7 -9.86 15.56 -5.22
N GLY A 8 -10.48 16.64 -5.73
CA GLY A 8 -9.86 17.95 -5.83
C GLY A 8 -9.64 18.55 -4.44
N ALA A 9 -10.70 18.57 -3.63
CA ALA A 9 -10.65 19.03 -2.25
C ALA A 9 -9.73 18.14 -1.39
N ALA A 10 -9.78 16.81 -1.56
CA ALA A 10 -8.91 15.90 -0.82
C ALA A 10 -7.42 16.16 -1.09
N ARG A 11 -7.04 16.29 -2.37
CA ARG A 11 -5.66 16.63 -2.75
C ARG A 11 -5.24 18.01 -2.28
N HIS A 12 -6.14 18.99 -2.40
CA HIS A 12 -5.88 20.35 -1.92
C HIS A 12 -5.62 20.37 -0.42
N PHE A 13 -6.46 19.69 0.36
CA PHE A 13 -6.34 19.58 1.81
C PHE A 13 -5.02 18.93 2.24
N LEU A 14 -4.64 17.81 1.60
CA LEU A 14 -3.36 17.15 1.86
C LEU A 14 -2.16 17.99 1.44
N ARG A 15 -2.35 18.91 0.49
CA ARG A 15 -1.30 19.84 0.07
C ARG A 15 -1.07 20.96 1.06
N THR A 16 -2.14 21.52 1.62
CA THR A 16 -2.08 22.69 2.51
C THR A 16 -1.92 22.31 3.98
N GLY A 17 -2.27 21.09 4.38
CA GLY A 17 -2.10 20.61 5.75
C GLY A 17 -0.70 20.03 6.03
N GLU A 18 -0.25 20.11 7.28
CA GLU A 18 0.92 19.38 7.82
C GLU A 18 0.59 17.90 8.12
N ILE A 19 -0.33 17.31 7.36
CA ILE A 19 -0.79 15.95 7.62
C ILE A 19 0.19 14.98 6.98
N LYS A 20 1.06 14.42 7.81
CA LYS A 20 2.07 13.44 7.41
C LYS A 20 1.56 12.01 7.49
N ASP A 21 0.59 11.74 8.37
CA ASP A 21 0.12 10.39 8.68
C ASP A 21 -1.17 10.01 7.94
N MET A 22 -1.41 8.71 7.76
CA MET A 22 -2.57 8.15 7.01
C MET A 22 -3.95 8.34 7.68
N GLU A 23 -4.01 8.97 8.86
CA GLU A 23 -5.25 9.16 9.63
C GLU A 23 -6.31 9.98 8.88
N HIS A 24 -5.91 10.84 7.93
CA HIS A 24 -6.84 11.61 7.12
C HIS A 24 -7.72 10.75 6.21
N LEU A 25 -7.27 9.54 5.86
CA LEU A 25 -7.99 8.66 4.93
C LEU A 25 -9.36 8.26 5.48
N VAL A 26 -9.53 8.25 6.80
CA VAL A 26 -10.82 7.99 7.47
C VAL A 26 -11.88 9.03 7.09
N TYR A 27 -11.48 10.29 6.92
CA TYR A 27 -12.38 11.38 6.53
C TYR A 27 -12.76 11.31 5.05
N PHE A 28 -11.82 10.87 4.20
CA PHE A 28 -12.05 10.81 2.76
C PHE A 28 -12.76 9.55 2.29
N LYS A 29 -12.76 8.48 3.09
CA LYS A 29 -13.39 7.18 2.76
C LYS A 29 -13.08 6.74 1.32
N PRO A 30 -11.80 6.58 0.95
CA PRO A 30 -11.42 6.24 -0.42
C PRO A 30 -11.93 4.85 -0.80
N HIS A 31 -12.50 4.75 -2.01
CA HIS A 31 -12.87 3.48 -2.62
C HIS A 31 -11.74 3.02 -3.54
N VAL A 32 -11.23 1.80 -3.31
CA VAL A 32 -10.20 1.20 -4.16
C VAL A 32 -10.81 0.20 -5.13
N HIS A 33 -10.62 0.46 -6.41
CA HIS A 33 -11.06 -0.38 -7.51
C HIS A 33 -9.89 -1.26 -7.95
N VAL A 34 -10.06 -2.56 -7.80
CA VAL A 34 -9.04 -3.58 -8.09
C VAL A 34 -9.37 -4.30 -9.39
N ASN A 35 -8.37 -4.43 -10.28
CA ASN A 35 -8.51 -5.25 -11.49
C ASN A 35 -8.26 -6.73 -11.17
N LEU A 36 -9.33 -7.53 -11.09
CA LEU A 36 -9.26 -8.96 -10.79
C LEU A 36 -8.56 -9.79 -11.90
N THR A 37 -8.45 -9.26 -13.12
CA THR A 37 -7.76 -9.94 -14.21
C THR A 37 -6.23 -9.80 -14.13
N HIS A 38 -5.76 -8.83 -13.34
CA HIS A 38 -4.35 -8.49 -13.22
C HIS A 38 -3.53 -9.66 -12.63
N PRO A 39 -2.36 -10.02 -13.22
CA PRO A 39 -1.55 -11.15 -12.77
C PRO A 39 -1.19 -11.09 -11.28
N LEU A 40 -0.84 -9.90 -10.76
CA LEU A 40 -0.49 -9.71 -9.35
C LEU A 40 -1.66 -10.00 -8.40
N VAL A 41 -2.89 -9.60 -8.77
CA VAL A 41 -4.10 -9.82 -7.94
C VAL A 41 -4.45 -11.31 -7.94
N LYS A 42 -4.33 -11.98 -9.09
CA LYS A 42 -4.49 -13.44 -9.19
C LYS A 42 -3.44 -14.19 -8.38
N ALA A 43 -2.18 -13.75 -8.43
CA ALA A 43 -1.08 -14.33 -7.68
C ALA A 43 -1.32 -14.19 -6.16
N MET A 44 -1.68 -12.98 -5.70
CA MET A 44 -2.07 -12.71 -4.31
C MET A 44 -3.22 -13.62 -3.85
N TYR A 45 -4.26 -13.76 -4.67
CA TYR A 45 -5.41 -14.62 -4.35
C TYR A 45 -5.01 -16.09 -4.18
N LYS A 46 -4.14 -16.60 -5.07
CA LYS A 46 -3.60 -17.97 -4.96
C LYS A 46 -2.71 -18.12 -3.73
N MET A 47 -1.83 -17.15 -3.48
CA MET A 47 -0.88 -17.12 -2.37
C MET A 47 -1.57 -17.17 -1.02
N ARG A 48 -2.78 -16.61 -0.88
CA ARG A 48 -3.61 -16.73 0.34
C ARG A 48 -3.79 -18.18 0.82
N LYS A 49 -3.72 -19.18 -0.06
CA LYS A 49 -3.84 -20.59 0.33
C LYS A 49 -2.53 -21.20 0.85
N THR A 50 -1.39 -20.73 0.37
CA THR A 50 -0.06 -21.31 0.64
C THR A 50 0.74 -20.51 1.65
N ASP A 51 0.65 -19.18 1.58
CA ASP A 51 1.35 -18.24 2.44
C ASP A 51 0.43 -17.03 2.71
N LYS A 52 -0.37 -17.14 3.77
CA LYS A 52 -1.33 -16.12 4.17
C LYS A 52 -0.66 -14.81 4.59
N GLU A 53 0.51 -14.88 5.22
CA GLU A 53 1.20 -13.69 5.74
C GLU A 53 1.73 -12.85 4.59
N THR A 54 2.46 -13.47 3.65
CA THR A 54 2.99 -12.76 2.48
C THR A 54 1.86 -12.24 1.59
N ALA A 55 0.76 -12.99 1.46
CA ALA A 55 -0.42 -12.53 0.71
C ALA A 55 -1.08 -11.30 1.33
N ALA A 56 -1.12 -11.19 2.67
CA ALA A 56 -1.64 -10.01 3.36
C ALA A 56 -0.76 -8.78 3.13
N ILE A 57 0.57 -8.94 3.25
CA ILE A 57 1.52 -7.84 3.00
C ILE A 57 1.44 -7.39 1.52
N LEU A 58 1.26 -8.32 0.58
CA LEU A 58 1.05 -7.99 -0.83
C LEU A 58 -0.24 -7.19 -1.05
N ALA A 59 -1.32 -7.51 -0.33
CA ALA A 59 -2.58 -6.76 -0.40
C ALA A 59 -2.39 -5.33 0.12
N GLU A 60 -1.70 -5.16 1.25
CA GLU A 60 -1.33 -3.85 1.79
C GLU A 60 -0.51 -3.04 0.78
N GLN A 61 0.49 -3.66 0.14
CA GLN A 61 1.31 -2.98 -0.85
C GLN A 61 0.51 -2.53 -2.09
N ILE A 62 -0.44 -3.36 -2.56
CA ILE A 62 -1.34 -2.98 -3.66
C ILE A 62 -2.21 -1.78 -3.28
N TYR A 63 -2.70 -1.75 -2.04
CA TYR A 63 -3.48 -0.65 -1.50
C TYR A 63 -2.66 0.64 -1.40
N ASP A 64 -1.46 0.57 -0.82
CA ASP A 64 -0.54 1.71 -0.72
C ASP A 64 -0.21 2.28 -2.11
N ASN A 65 0.13 1.43 -3.07
CA ASN A 65 0.40 1.83 -4.45
C ASN A 65 -0.80 2.57 -5.07
N ALA A 66 -2.02 2.12 -4.79
CA ALA A 66 -3.23 2.76 -5.27
C ALA A 66 -3.40 4.17 -4.67
N LEU A 67 -3.17 4.32 -3.36
CA LEU A 67 -3.28 5.60 -2.67
C LEU A 67 -2.18 6.60 -3.06
N ILE A 68 -0.94 6.13 -3.24
CA ILE A 68 0.19 6.94 -3.74
C ILE A 68 -0.14 7.46 -5.13
N THR A 69 -0.58 6.57 -6.03
CA THR A 69 -0.98 6.96 -7.40
C THR A 69 -2.13 7.97 -7.40
N ALA A 70 -3.03 7.89 -6.41
CA ALA A 70 -4.13 8.82 -6.25
C ALA A 70 -3.71 10.20 -5.67
N GLY A 71 -2.48 10.32 -5.15
CA GLY A 71 -1.99 11.50 -4.45
C GLY A 71 -2.56 11.66 -3.05
N LEU A 72 -2.99 10.56 -2.42
CA LEU A 72 -3.63 10.55 -1.10
C LEU A 72 -2.66 10.21 0.04
N ILE A 73 -1.41 9.84 -0.26
CA ILE A 73 -0.34 9.62 0.73
C ILE A 73 0.86 10.50 0.37
N ARG A 74 1.48 11.11 1.38
CA ARG A 74 2.66 11.96 1.24
C ARG A 74 3.92 11.34 1.82
N ASP A 75 3.85 10.83 3.05
CA ASP A 75 4.96 10.13 3.66
C ASP A 75 4.88 8.63 3.36
N THR A 76 5.81 8.15 2.53
CA THR A 76 5.93 6.74 2.17
C THR A 76 6.97 5.99 3.01
N SER A 77 7.63 6.66 3.96
CA SER A 77 8.77 6.09 4.72
C SER A 77 8.36 4.82 5.48
N ARG A 78 7.16 4.80 6.06
CA ARG A 78 6.61 3.62 6.75
C ARG A 78 6.31 2.45 5.80
N MET A 79 6.00 2.72 4.53
CA MET A 79 5.77 1.67 3.53
C MET A 79 7.04 0.94 3.14
N VAL A 80 8.20 1.62 3.12
CA VAL A 80 9.48 1.04 2.68
C VAL A 80 9.84 -0.20 3.50
N GLY A 81 9.64 -0.17 4.82
CA GLY A 81 9.89 -1.33 5.68
C GLY A 81 9.01 -2.54 5.31
N ARG A 82 7.73 -2.31 5.04
CA ARG A 82 6.80 -3.37 4.61
C ARG A 82 7.14 -3.91 3.22
N LEU A 83 7.51 -3.04 2.28
CA LEU A 83 7.96 -3.44 0.95
C LEU A 83 9.21 -4.33 1.03
N ASN A 84 10.18 -3.96 1.86
CA ASN A 84 11.39 -4.76 2.05
C ASN A 84 11.08 -6.12 2.69
N LYS A 85 10.15 -6.17 3.65
CA LYS A 85 9.66 -7.43 4.23
C LYS A 85 9.00 -8.30 3.15
N LEU A 86 8.13 -7.72 2.32
CA LEU A 86 7.46 -8.41 1.22
C LEU A 86 8.47 -9.01 0.23
N LEU A 87 9.43 -8.21 -0.24
CA LEU A 87 10.45 -8.66 -1.20
C LEU A 87 11.32 -9.77 -0.62
N THR A 88 11.70 -9.66 0.64
CA THR A 88 12.48 -10.68 1.36
C THR A 88 11.70 -12.00 1.46
N SER A 89 10.42 -11.94 1.84
CA SER A 89 9.54 -13.11 1.91
C SER A 89 9.35 -13.77 0.53
N LEU A 90 9.16 -12.98 -0.53
CA LEU A 90 9.03 -13.48 -1.90
C LEU A 90 10.33 -14.09 -2.44
N ALA A 91 11.49 -13.62 -2.00
CA ALA A 91 12.79 -14.19 -2.34
C ALA A 91 13.08 -15.51 -1.61
N GLY A 92 12.17 -15.99 -0.75
CA GLY A 92 12.34 -17.22 0.03
C GLY A 92 13.21 -17.06 1.28
N ASN A 93 13.60 -15.83 1.60
CA ASN A 93 14.39 -15.51 2.77
C ASN A 93 13.46 -15.11 3.91
N LYS A 94 13.60 -15.76 5.08
CA LYS A 94 12.89 -15.39 6.32
C LYS A 94 13.79 -14.65 7.31
N GLY A 95 14.95 -14.18 6.84
CA GLY A 95 15.94 -13.48 7.66
C GLY A 95 15.48 -12.07 8.06
N SER A 96 15.85 -11.67 9.27
CA SER A 96 15.55 -10.36 9.87
C SER A 96 16.64 -9.30 9.55
N SER A 97 17.38 -9.45 8.46
CA SER A 97 18.45 -8.50 8.13
C SER A 97 17.87 -7.22 7.53
N THR A 98 18.10 -6.08 8.18
CA THR A 98 17.79 -4.77 7.63
C THR A 98 18.70 -4.50 6.45
N ILE A 99 18.14 -4.08 5.31
CA ILE A 99 18.91 -3.71 4.11
C ILE A 99 19.83 -2.52 4.39
N LEU A 100 19.41 -1.63 5.28
CA LEU A 100 20.16 -0.47 5.75
C LEU A 100 20.72 -0.77 7.13
N THR A 101 22.05 -0.94 7.22
CA THR A 101 22.81 -0.76 8.47
C THR A 101 23.09 0.73 8.69
N PRO A 102 23.22 1.19 9.95
CA PRO A 102 23.49 2.60 10.26
C PRO A 102 24.77 3.12 9.61
#